data_AF-A0A0S8IHJ1-F1
#
_entry.id   AF-A0A0S8IHJ1-F1
#
_cell.length_a   1.000
_cell.length_b   1.000
_cell.length_c   1.000
_cell.angle_alpha   90.00
_cell.angle_beta   90.00
_cell.angle_gamma   90.00
#
_symmetry.space_group_name_H-M   'P 1'
#
loop_
_entity.id
_entity.type
_entity.pdbx_description
1 polymer ?
#
loop_
_entity_poly.entity_id
_entity_poly.type
_entity_poly.pdbx_seq_one_letter_code
_entity_poly.pdbx_strand_id
1 'polypeptide(L)'
;MIQFIGDLFPYTSLTPEGGYYTWVVNDTGVASVKGTVVHASSNVDRGVSLVPIDDPDPCGVVYDSGVPQGGIMRVVISGIAEVLYSTPVNRGTFARVPIGSDPSATPGQAIAEPLPSPPFATDKHFLEVGHPVQTIASPGLALTVLHFN
;
A
#
# COMPACT_ATOMS: atom_id res chain seq x y z
N MET A 1 -29.67 8.57 3.36
CA MET A 1 -29.50 8.45 1.89
C MET A 1 -28.20 9.15 1.55
N ILE A 2 -27.10 8.39 1.47
CA ILE A 2 -25.78 8.94 1.08
C ILE A 2 -25.87 9.19 -0.42
N GLN A 3 -25.89 10.47 -0.78
CA GLN A 3 -25.86 10.90 -2.17
C GLN A 3 -24.52 10.45 -2.75
N PHE A 4 -24.54 9.45 -3.64
CA PHE A 4 -23.37 9.08 -4.41
C PHE A 4 -22.92 10.33 -5.19
N ILE A 5 -21.71 10.81 -4.88
CA ILE A 5 -20.99 11.85 -5.63
C ILE A 5 -20.52 11.21 -6.95
N GLY A 6 -21.47 10.72 -7.76
CA GLY A 6 -21.22 9.88 -8.93
C GLY A 6 -20.99 10.65 -10.22
N ASP A 7 -21.37 11.94 -10.28
CA ASP A 7 -21.53 12.62 -11.57
C ASP A 7 -20.58 13.81 -11.80
N LEU A 8 -19.62 14.07 -10.91
CA LEU A 8 -18.75 15.26 -11.02
C LEU A 8 -17.24 15.00 -10.95
N PHE A 9 -16.79 13.79 -10.58
CA PHE A 9 -15.38 13.42 -10.64
C PHE A 9 -15.22 12.00 -11.19
N PRO A 10 -14.22 11.75 -12.06
CA PRO A 10 -13.88 10.38 -12.40
C PRO A 10 -13.55 9.61 -11.11
N TYR A 11 -13.94 8.33 -11.04
CA TYR A 11 -13.60 7.44 -9.93
C TYR A 11 -12.09 7.28 -9.69
N THR A 12 -11.29 7.83 -10.59
CA THR A 12 -9.83 7.80 -10.57
C THR A 12 -9.23 9.13 -10.99
N SER A 13 -8.04 9.45 -10.46
CA SER A 13 -7.24 10.59 -10.90
C SER A 13 -5.76 10.39 -10.52
N LEU A 14 -4.93 11.40 -10.80
CA LEU A 14 -3.51 11.40 -10.42
C LEU A 14 -3.28 12.15 -9.11
N THR A 15 -2.37 11.62 -8.29
CA THR A 15 -1.81 12.36 -7.15
C THR A 15 -0.68 13.30 -7.62
N PRO A 16 -0.30 14.32 -6.82
CA PRO A 16 0.85 15.18 -7.13
C PRO A 16 2.16 14.43 -7.31
N GLU A 17 2.32 13.28 -6.66
CA GLU A 17 3.50 12.42 -6.74
C GLU A 17 3.52 11.59 -8.03
N GLY A 18 2.42 11.55 -8.79
CA GLY A 18 2.28 10.76 -10.02
C GLY A 18 1.64 9.38 -9.82
N GLY A 19 0.93 9.17 -8.71
CA GLY A 19 0.17 7.95 -8.44
C GLY A 19 -1.20 7.98 -9.09
N TYR A 20 -1.64 6.88 -9.69
CA TYR A 20 -3.02 6.69 -10.14
C TYR A 20 -3.85 6.10 -8.99
N TYR A 21 -4.83 6.86 -8.51
CA TYR A 21 -5.67 6.43 -7.38
C TYR A 21 -7.10 6.10 -7.80
N THR A 22 -7.79 5.34 -6.95
CA THR A 22 -9.23 5.07 -7.01
C THR A 22 -9.88 5.30 -5.65
N TRP A 23 -11.19 5.56 -5.64
CA TRP A 23 -11.98 5.71 -4.41
C TRP A 23 -12.53 4.37 -3.93
N VAL A 24 -12.22 4.01 -2.67
CA VAL A 24 -12.62 2.75 -2.02
C VAL A 24 -13.17 3.02 -0.61
N VAL A 25 -13.88 2.04 -0.06
CA VAL A 25 -14.32 2.05 1.33
C VAL A 25 -13.17 1.64 2.24
N ASN A 26 -12.94 2.40 3.30
CA ASN A 26 -12.02 2.02 4.36
C ASN A 26 -12.62 0.88 5.20
N ASP A 27 -12.11 -0.34 5.03
CA ASP A 27 -12.43 -1.51 5.86
C ASP A 27 -11.20 -2.02 6.62
N THR A 28 -10.33 -1.09 7.07
CA THR A 28 -9.11 -1.41 7.83
C THR A 28 -9.37 -1.64 9.33
N GLY A 29 -10.61 -1.48 9.78
CA GLY A 29 -11.04 -1.59 11.19
C GLY A 29 -10.78 -0.33 12.02
N VAL A 30 -10.02 0.63 11.50
CA VAL A 30 -9.62 1.87 12.18
C VAL A 30 -9.64 3.07 11.22
N ALA A 31 -9.30 4.26 11.71
CA ALA A 31 -9.08 5.41 10.82
C ALA A 31 -7.86 5.16 9.91
N SER A 32 -7.98 5.55 8.64
CA SER A 32 -6.96 5.30 7.62
C SER A 32 -5.61 5.94 7.98
N VAL A 33 -4.52 5.27 7.65
CA VAL A 33 -3.16 5.79 7.80
C VAL A 33 -2.53 5.90 6.41
N LYS A 34 -1.97 7.08 6.09
CA LYS A 34 -1.32 7.29 4.80
C LYS A 34 -0.14 6.32 4.64
N GLY A 35 0.02 5.80 3.43
CA GLY A 35 1.07 4.87 3.05
C GLY A 35 0.84 3.43 3.47
N THR A 36 -0.25 3.13 4.17
CA THR A 36 -0.62 1.77 4.51
C THR A 36 -0.88 0.93 3.26
N VAL A 37 -0.24 -0.24 3.19
CA VAL A 37 -0.47 -1.24 2.13
C VAL A 37 -1.76 -1.99 2.44
N VAL A 38 -2.58 -2.20 1.43
CA VAL A 38 -3.90 -2.81 1.58
C VAL A 38 -4.12 -3.94 0.58
N HIS A 39 -5.07 -4.81 0.90
CA HIS A 39 -5.64 -5.82 0.01
C HIS A 39 -7.15 -5.65 -0.11
N ALA A 40 -7.80 -6.40 -0.99
CA ALA A 40 -9.25 -6.35 -1.15
C ALA A 40 -9.97 -6.79 0.13
N SER A 41 -10.99 -6.05 0.57
CA SER A 41 -11.83 -6.46 1.70
C SER A 41 -12.69 -7.67 1.33
N SER A 42 -12.79 -8.64 2.25
CA SER A 42 -13.76 -9.75 2.15
C SER A 42 -15.14 -9.43 2.73
N ASN A 43 -15.30 -8.26 3.37
CA ASN A 43 -16.50 -7.92 4.15
C ASN A 43 -17.31 -6.78 3.54
N VAL A 44 -16.69 -5.92 2.73
CA VAL A 44 -17.28 -4.69 2.22
C VAL A 44 -17.04 -4.56 0.73
N ASP A 45 -18.12 -4.42 -0.04
CA ASP A 45 -18.05 -4.14 -1.47
C ASP A 45 -17.26 -2.85 -1.74
N ARG A 46 -16.30 -2.95 -2.68
CA ARG A 46 -15.34 -1.86 -2.99
C ARG A 46 -14.53 -1.38 -1.78
N GLY A 47 -14.39 -2.24 -0.76
CA GLY A 47 -13.59 -1.97 0.43
C GLY A 47 -12.17 -2.51 0.32
N VAL A 48 -11.29 -1.97 1.15
CA VAL A 48 -9.94 -2.49 1.34
C VAL A 48 -9.64 -2.66 2.83
N SER A 49 -8.87 -3.69 3.16
CA SER A 49 -8.41 -3.99 4.52
C SER A 49 -6.88 -3.95 4.58
N LEU A 50 -6.31 -3.88 5.79
CA LEU A 50 -4.86 -3.93 5.96
C LEU A 50 -4.33 -5.23 5.37
N VAL A 51 -3.28 -5.17 4.55
CA VAL A 51 -2.63 -6.41 4.10
C VAL A 51 -2.05 -7.14 5.32
N PRO A 52 -2.45 -8.40 5.60
CA PRO A 52 -1.87 -9.20 6.66
C PRO A 52 -0.39 -9.48 6.43
N ILE A 53 0.29 -9.91 7.49
CA ILE A 53 1.62 -10.52 7.37
C ILE A 53 1.49 -11.82 6.56
N ASP A 54 2.48 -12.12 5.72
CA ASP A 54 2.53 -13.28 4.82
C ASP A 54 1.47 -13.30 3.70
N ASP A 55 0.70 -12.23 3.49
CA ASP A 55 -0.31 -12.18 2.42
C ASP A 55 0.29 -11.73 1.07
N PRO A 56 0.24 -12.58 0.02
CA PRO A 56 0.76 -12.28 -1.32
C PRO A 56 -0.19 -11.47 -2.21
N ASP A 57 -1.25 -10.86 -1.67
CA ASP A 57 -2.21 -10.09 -2.47
C ASP A 57 -2.29 -8.59 -2.09
N PRO A 58 -1.17 -7.84 -2.01
CA PRO A 58 -1.25 -6.39 -1.89
C PRO A 58 -1.81 -5.78 -3.19
N CYS A 59 -2.80 -4.90 -3.08
CA CYS A 59 -3.46 -4.31 -4.26
C CYS A 59 -3.46 -2.78 -4.30
N GLY A 60 -2.90 -2.12 -3.28
CA GLY A 60 -2.81 -0.67 -3.27
C GLY A 60 -2.20 -0.08 -2.01
N VAL A 61 -2.09 1.26 -2.01
CA VAL A 61 -1.53 2.04 -0.92
C VAL A 61 -2.46 3.20 -0.56
N VAL A 62 -2.84 3.31 0.72
CA VAL A 62 -3.72 4.36 1.23
C VAL A 62 -3.09 5.74 1.04
N TYR A 63 -3.81 6.66 0.41
CA TYR A 63 -3.35 8.05 0.21
C TYR A 63 -3.85 9.00 1.31
N ASP A 64 -5.08 8.77 1.80
CA ASP A 64 -5.71 9.64 2.80
C ASP A 64 -5.42 9.19 4.23
N SER A 65 -5.23 10.15 5.13
CA SER A 65 -5.09 9.89 6.57
C SER A 65 -6.33 10.35 7.33
N GLY A 66 -6.72 9.58 8.36
CA GLY A 66 -7.78 9.94 9.28
C GLY A 66 -9.20 9.66 8.77
N VAL A 67 -9.37 8.96 7.65
CA VAL A 67 -10.71 8.58 7.17
C VAL A 67 -11.24 7.46 8.06
N PRO A 68 -12.38 7.62 8.76
CA PRO A 68 -12.89 6.60 9.67
C PRO A 68 -13.29 5.30 8.94
N GLN A 69 -13.39 4.20 9.68
CA GLN A 69 -13.94 2.93 9.20
C GLN A 69 -15.30 3.15 8.51
N GLY A 70 -15.49 2.54 7.34
CA GLY A 70 -16.67 2.70 6.47
C GLY A 70 -16.68 4.00 5.65
N GLY A 71 -15.72 4.91 5.85
CA GLY A 71 -15.56 6.12 5.06
C GLY A 71 -14.96 5.85 3.66
N ILE A 72 -15.13 6.80 2.75
CA ILE A 72 -14.54 6.73 1.40
C ILE A 72 -13.16 7.39 1.43
N MET A 73 -12.15 6.67 0.93
CA MET A 73 -10.77 7.14 0.84
C MET A 73 -10.15 6.81 -0.51
N ARG A 74 -9.05 7.50 -0.83
CA ARG A 74 -8.22 7.26 -2.00
C ARG A 74 -7.16 6.20 -1.71
N VAL A 75 -7.03 5.27 -2.63
CA VAL A 75 -5.96 4.27 -2.65
C VAL A 75 -5.24 4.36 -3.98
N VAL A 76 -3.92 4.53 -3.94
CA VAL A 76 -3.04 4.52 -5.12
C VAL A 76 -2.80 3.08 -5.53
N ILE A 77 -3.12 2.75 -6.78
CA ILE A 77 -3.03 1.38 -7.34
C ILE A 77 -1.93 1.23 -8.39
N SER A 78 -1.34 2.33 -8.85
CA SER A 78 -0.22 2.33 -9.80
C SER A 78 0.52 3.68 -9.75
N GLY A 79 1.72 3.77 -10.33
CA GLY A 79 2.53 4.98 -10.34
C GLY A 79 3.35 5.14 -9.06
N ILE A 80 3.48 6.37 -8.53
CA ILE A 80 4.29 6.64 -7.33
C ILE A 80 3.37 6.94 -6.15
N ALA A 81 3.63 6.30 -5.01
CA ALA A 81 2.97 6.60 -3.74
C ALA A 81 4.00 6.74 -2.60
N GLU A 82 3.61 7.43 -1.53
CA GLU A 82 4.30 7.32 -0.26
C GLU A 82 3.86 6.01 0.41
N VAL A 83 4.78 5.07 0.61
CA VAL A 83 4.53 3.79 1.29
C VAL A 83 5.06 3.87 2.72
N LEU A 84 4.32 3.32 3.68
CA LEU A 84 4.69 3.28 5.09
C LEU A 84 5.56 2.06 5.38
N TYR A 85 6.80 2.29 5.81
CA TYR A 85 7.76 1.25 6.13
C TYR A 85 7.96 1.11 7.64
N SER A 86 8.15 -0.13 8.10
CA SER A 86 8.48 -0.43 9.50
C SER A 86 9.97 -0.33 9.81
N THR A 87 10.81 -0.12 8.79
CA THR A 87 12.27 -0.05 8.87
C THR A 87 12.81 1.11 8.01
N PRO A 88 14.09 1.53 8.19
CA PRO A 88 14.76 2.43 7.24
C PRO A 88 14.77 1.85 5.82
N VAL A 89 14.73 2.73 4.82
CA VAL A 89 14.66 2.35 3.41
C VAL A 89 15.85 2.92 2.66
N ASN A 90 16.48 2.09 1.83
CA ASN A 90 17.47 2.53 0.86
C ASN A 90 16.85 2.47 -0.54
N ARG A 91 17.10 3.48 -1.37
CA ARG A 91 16.79 3.40 -2.80
C ARG A 91 17.49 2.19 -3.45
N GLY A 92 16.84 1.56 -4.43
CA GLY A 92 17.40 0.40 -5.14
C GLY A 92 17.18 -0.95 -4.43
N THR A 93 16.36 -0.98 -3.38
CA THR A 93 15.73 -2.19 -2.84
C THR A 93 14.41 -2.49 -3.56
N PHE A 94 13.75 -3.59 -3.23
CA PHE A 94 12.31 -3.73 -3.48
C PHE A 94 11.55 -3.63 -2.15
N ALA A 95 10.29 -3.25 -2.25
CA ALA A 95 9.34 -3.17 -1.17
C ALA A 95 8.43 -4.40 -1.22
N ARG A 96 8.11 -4.95 -0.06
CA ARG A 96 7.20 -6.09 0.04
C ARG A 96 6.36 -6.07 1.30
N VAL A 97 5.29 -6.86 1.28
CA VAL A 97 4.54 -7.25 2.49
C VAL A 97 5.49 -7.97 3.47
N PRO A 98 5.38 -7.72 4.79
CA PRO A 98 6.19 -8.39 5.79
C PRO A 98 5.84 -9.88 5.86
N ILE A 99 6.83 -10.69 6.25
CA ILE A 99 6.63 -12.10 6.56
C ILE A 99 6.81 -12.36 8.05
N GLY A 100 6.32 -13.50 8.55
CA GLY A 100 6.34 -13.82 9.98
C GLY A 100 7.74 -13.85 10.63
N SER A 101 8.81 -13.97 9.83
CA SER A 101 10.20 -13.94 10.31
C SER A 101 10.85 -12.55 10.30
N ASP A 102 10.16 -11.50 9.82
CA ASP A 102 10.68 -10.14 9.87
C ASP A 102 10.58 -9.56 11.30
N PRO A 103 11.67 -8.96 11.82
CA PRO A 103 11.72 -8.49 13.21
C PRO A 103 10.80 -7.29 13.52
N SER A 104 10.23 -6.66 12.50
CA SER A 104 9.30 -5.52 12.62
C SER A 104 8.08 -5.70 11.73
N ALA A 105 7.64 -6.95 11.55
CA ALA A 105 6.44 -7.28 10.79
C ALA A 105 5.21 -6.61 11.42
N THR A 106 4.56 -5.73 10.65
CA THR A 106 3.33 -5.05 11.07
C THR A 106 2.37 -5.06 9.88
N PRO A 107 1.12 -5.55 10.04
CA PRO A 107 0.13 -5.52 8.98
C PRO A 107 -0.01 -4.12 8.38
N GLY A 108 -0.11 -4.04 7.06
CA GLY A 108 -0.23 -2.78 6.35
C GLY A 108 1.03 -1.91 6.26
N GLN A 109 2.17 -2.34 6.81
CA GLN A 109 3.47 -1.69 6.59
C GLN A 109 4.33 -2.51 5.65
N ALA A 110 5.13 -1.86 4.82
CA ALA A 110 6.08 -2.53 3.94
C ALA A 110 7.44 -2.74 4.62
N ILE A 111 8.19 -3.71 4.10
CA ILE A 111 9.63 -3.92 4.38
C ILE A 111 10.40 -3.63 3.10
N ALA A 112 11.55 -2.97 3.22
CA ALA A 112 12.52 -2.83 2.14
C ALA A 112 13.59 -3.93 2.25
N GLU A 113 13.83 -4.67 1.17
CA GLU A 113 14.81 -5.76 1.12
C GLU A 113 15.70 -5.63 -0.14
N PRO A 114 16.99 -6.04 -0.10
CA PRO A 114 17.81 -6.10 -1.31
C PRO A 114 17.13 -6.85 -2.45
N LEU A 115 17.33 -6.39 -3.69
CA LEU A 115 16.77 -7.05 -4.87
C LEU A 115 17.18 -8.53 -4.90
N PRO A 116 16.26 -9.45 -5.25
CA PRO A 116 16.60 -10.86 -5.35
C PRO A 116 17.65 -11.07 -6.45
N SER A 117 18.61 -11.96 -6.20
CA SER A 117 19.56 -12.41 -7.24
C SER A 117 18.97 -13.60 -8.02
N PRO A 118 19.18 -13.70 -9.33
CA PRO A 118 18.79 -14.88 -10.10
C PRO A 118 19.33 -16.20 -9.49
N PRO A 119 18.55 -17.29 -9.51
CA PRO A 119 17.18 -17.40 -10.04
C PRO A 119 16.12 -16.84 -9.07
N PHE A 120 15.10 -16.15 -9.61
CA PHE A 120 14.02 -15.48 -8.87
C PHE A 120 12.95 -16.46 -8.29
N ALA A 121 13.38 -17.49 -7.56
CA ALA A 121 12.54 -18.62 -7.18
C ALA A 121 12.00 -18.56 -5.74
N THR A 122 11.96 -17.40 -5.11
CA THR A 122 11.48 -17.27 -3.73
C THR A 122 10.06 -16.70 -3.67
N ASP A 123 9.21 -17.28 -2.83
CA ASP A 123 7.82 -16.87 -2.59
C ASP A 123 7.67 -15.38 -2.27
N LYS A 124 8.73 -14.75 -1.73
CA LYS A 124 8.78 -13.30 -1.44
C LYS A 124 8.54 -12.40 -2.65
N HIS A 125 8.70 -12.89 -3.88
CA HIS A 125 8.40 -12.12 -5.08
C HIS A 125 6.89 -11.85 -5.20
N PHE A 126 6.03 -12.77 -4.78
CA PHE A 126 4.58 -12.55 -4.75
C PHE A 126 4.12 -11.59 -3.65
N LEU A 127 5.04 -11.17 -2.76
CA LEU A 127 4.75 -10.17 -1.72
C LEU A 127 5.08 -8.75 -2.18
N GLU A 128 5.51 -8.55 -3.43
CA GLU A 128 6.04 -7.28 -3.91
C GLU A 128 4.99 -6.15 -3.93
N VAL A 129 5.41 -4.98 -3.46
CA VAL A 129 4.62 -3.73 -3.41
C VAL A 129 5.18 -2.69 -4.38
N GLY A 130 6.49 -2.75 -4.67
CA GLY A 130 7.14 -1.82 -5.59
C GLY A 130 8.62 -1.60 -5.34
N HIS A 131 9.15 -0.49 -5.88
CA HIS A 131 10.55 -0.10 -5.74
C HIS A 131 10.70 1.29 -5.12
N PRO A 132 11.31 1.40 -3.92
CA PRO A 132 11.59 2.67 -3.30
C PRO A 132 12.54 3.53 -4.16
N VAL A 133 12.13 4.76 -4.42
CA VAL A 133 12.92 5.80 -5.11
C VAL A 133 13.44 6.88 -4.16
N GLN A 134 13.08 6.78 -2.88
CA GLN A 134 13.53 7.66 -1.79
C GLN A 134 14.19 6.86 -0.66
N THR A 135 15.30 7.37 -0.14
CA THR A 135 15.94 6.85 1.09
C THR A 135 15.33 7.53 2.31
N ILE A 136 14.96 6.76 3.34
CA ILE A 136 14.60 7.28 4.67
C ILE A 136 15.46 6.60 5.75
N ALA A 137 15.93 7.38 6.71
CA ALA A 137 16.88 6.91 7.73
C ALA A 137 16.20 6.22 8.93
N SER A 138 14.88 6.28 9.01
CA SER A 138 14.05 5.71 10.08
C SER A 138 12.75 5.16 9.48
N PRO A 139 11.99 4.34 10.23
CA PRO A 139 10.63 3.94 9.82
C PRO A 139 9.77 5.17 9.47
N GLY A 140 8.89 5.03 8.48
CA GLY A 140 8.09 6.14 7.98
C GLY A 140 7.71 6.02 6.51
N LEU A 141 7.27 7.14 5.93
CA LEU A 141 6.86 7.23 4.53
C LEU A 141 8.07 7.39 3.60
N ALA A 142 8.15 6.57 2.55
CA ALA A 142 9.08 6.76 1.45
C ALA A 142 8.35 6.68 0.10
N LEU A 143 8.78 7.50 -0.86
CA LEU A 143 8.31 7.41 -2.24
C LEU A 143 8.72 6.09 -2.89
N THR A 144 7.74 5.38 -3.42
CA THR A 144 7.86 4.05 -4.02
C THR A 144 7.08 4.01 -5.32
N VAL A 145 7.73 3.54 -6.38
CA VAL A 145 7.06 3.19 -7.64
C VAL A 145 6.34 1.87 -7.41
N LEU A 146 5.01 1.88 -7.45
CA LEU A 146 4.18 0.73 -7.15
C LEU A 146 4.28 -0.32 -8.26
N HIS A 147 4.45 -1.56 -7.82
CA HIS A 147 4.44 -2.76 -8.65
C HIS A 147 3.98 -3.91 -7.78
N PHE A 148 2.82 -4.46 -8.09
CA PHE A 148 2.23 -5.61 -7.42
C PHE A 148 2.30 -6.79 -8.40
N ASN A 149 2.72 -7.97 -7.94
CA ASN A 149 2.83 -9.18 -8.75
C ASN A 149 1.57 -10.03 -8.73
#